data_AF-A0A814KBE9-F1
#
_entry.id   AF-A0A814KBE9-F1
#
_cell.length_a   1.000
_cell.length_b   1.000
_cell.length_c   1.000
_cell.angle_alpha   90.00
_cell.angle_beta   90.00
_cell.angle_gamma   90.00
#
_symmetry.space_group_name_H-M   'P 1'
#
loop_
_entity.id
_entity.type
_entity.pdbx_description
1 polymer ?
#
loop_
_entity_poly.entity_id
_entity_poly.type
_entity_poly.pdbx_seq_one_letter_code
_entity_poly.pdbx_strand_id
1 'polypeptide(L)'
;MNEDDQSHEQNTSKSLPTTLQNPSLVQFLADLQAAATLVNKQKLSSTNDNNQHESNSHIKANRTDNQDNLPHTTQAKRRATHNAVERRRRDRINQHIQQLSKLIPDCSNYVKNQSKTVVLEKTIAYLHELRTQNLALVKQTVDAGIILHENDLLRDRIRVVEQENGVLKSLLTKQSLLNGNESSLT
;
A
#
# COMPACT_ATOMS: atom_id res chain seq x y z
N MET A 1 -6.36 58.38 10.80
CA MET A 1 -7.27 59.09 9.87
C MET A 1 -6.92 58.56 8.48
N ASN A 2 -7.42 57.39 8.07
CA ASN A 2 -8.76 56.79 8.30
C ASN A 2 -9.86 57.71 7.69
N GLU A 3 -10.80 57.33 6.80
CA GLU A 3 -11.19 56.06 6.08
C GLU A 3 -11.93 56.49 4.77
N ASP A 4 -12.14 55.72 3.70
CA ASP A 4 -11.78 54.33 3.32
C ASP A 4 -11.72 54.21 1.76
N ASP A 5 -11.28 53.07 1.21
CA ASP A 5 -11.62 52.62 -0.17
C ASP A 5 -11.64 51.07 -0.27
N GLN A 6 -12.81 50.46 -0.05
CA GLN A 6 -13.05 49.04 -0.31
C GLN A 6 -14.02 48.84 -1.48
N SER A 7 -13.47 48.40 -2.61
CA SER A 7 -14.25 47.94 -3.75
C SER A 7 -14.98 46.62 -3.45
N HIS A 8 -16.30 46.62 -3.62
CA HIS A 8 -17.12 45.41 -3.63
C HIS A 8 -16.87 44.59 -4.91
N GLU A 9 -16.31 43.37 -4.77
CA GLU A 9 -16.54 42.29 -5.73
C GLU A 9 -17.35 41.17 -5.09
N GLN A 10 -18.44 40.77 -5.77
CA GLN A 10 -19.36 39.74 -5.32
C GLN A 10 -18.94 38.35 -5.83
N ASN A 11 -19.24 37.33 -5.04
CA ASN A 11 -19.52 35.94 -5.46
C ASN A 11 -18.57 35.27 -6.48
N THR A 12 -17.70 34.39 -5.97
CA THR A 12 -17.76 32.99 -6.46
C THR A 12 -17.75 32.00 -5.30
N SER A 13 -18.90 31.38 -5.06
CA SER A 13 -19.06 30.29 -4.11
C SER A 13 -18.27 29.05 -4.56
N LYS A 14 -17.07 28.85 -4.03
CA LYS A 14 -16.40 27.54 -4.04
C LYS A 14 -16.70 26.81 -2.72
N SER A 15 -17.96 26.44 -2.56
CA SER A 15 -18.36 25.43 -1.58
C SER A 15 -17.56 24.16 -1.80
N LEU A 16 -17.02 23.58 -0.73
CA LEU A 16 -16.37 22.27 -0.75
C LEU A 16 -17.30 21.21 -1.39
N PRO A 17 -16.75 20.17 -2.05
CA PRO A 17 -17.57 19.11 -2.62
C PRO A 17 -18.42 18.44 -1.52
N THR A 18 -19.74 18.49 -1.67
CA THR A 18 -20.74 18.15 -0.64
C THR A 18 -20.85 16.65 -0.30
N THR A 19 -19.90 15.82 -0.74
CA THR A 19 -19.93 14.35 -0.61
C THR A 19 -19.53 13.85 0.80
N LEU A 20 -19.51 14.71 1.82
CA LEU A 20 -19.16 14.36 3.20
C LEU A 20 -20.25 14.76 4.21
N GLN A 21 -21.49 14.32 3.98
CA GLN A 21 -22.57 14.35 4.98
C GLN A 21 -22.81 13.00 5.68
N ASN A 22 -22.16 11.91 5.25
CA ASN A 22 -22.27 10.61 5.90
C ASN A 22 -21.08 10.39 6.86
N PRO A 23 -21.25 10.52 8.20
CA PRO A 23 -20.15 10.40 9.16
C PRO A 23 -19.49 9.01 9.13
N SER A 24 -20.24 7.97 8.76
CA SER A 24 -19.71 6.61 8.60
C SER A 24 -18.63 6.51 7.51
N LEU A 25 -18.80 7.22 6.37
CA LEU A 25 -17.81 7.22 5.29
C LEU A 25 -16.59 8.11 5.61
N VAL A 26 -16.80 9.22 6.31
CA VAL A 26 -15.72 10.07 6.83
C VAL A 26 -14.85 9.26 7.80
N GLN A 27 -15.47 8.55 8.74
CA GLN A 27 -14.78 7.71 9.71
C GLN A 27 -14.03 6.55 9.03
N PHE A 28 -14.68 5.83 8.09
CA PHE A 28 -14.03 4.75 7.35
C PHE A 28 -12.79 5.21 6.57
N LEU A 29 -12.85 6.37 5.91
CA LEU A 29 -11.70 6.94 5.21
C LEU A 29 -10.58 7.39 6.18
N ALA A 30 -10.94 7.94 7.34
CA ALA A 30 -9.98 8.29 8.39
C ALA A 30 -9.30 7.05 9.00
N ASP A 31 -10.06 5.98 9.24
CA ASP A 31 -9.56 4.71 9.78
C ASP A 31 -8.63 4.00 8.77
N LEU A 32 -8.98 4.03 7.47
CA LEU A 32 -8.14 3.51 6.39
C LEU A 32 -6.81 4.29 6.27
N GLN A 33 -6.87 5.62 6.36
CA GLN A 33 -5.70 6.49 6.40
C GLN A 33 -4.83 6.20 7.64
N ALA A 34 -5.44 6.00 8.81
CA ALA A 34 -4.75 5.65 10.05
C ALA A 34 -4.07 4.27 9.95
N ALA A 35 -4.76 3.26 9.40
CA ALA A 35 -4.21 1.93 9.16
C ALA A 35 -2.96 1.98 8.25
N ALA A 36 -2.99 2.79 7.19
CA ALA A 36 -1.83 3.00 6.31
C ALA A 36 -0.62 3.61 7.06
N THR A 37 -0.84 4.46 8.08
CA THR A 37 0.26 4.97 8.92
C THR A 37 0.77 3.95 9.93
N LEU A 38 -0.09 3.08 10.48
CA LEU A 38 0.28 2.04 11.45
C LEU A 38 1.19 0.96 10.83
N VAL A 39 0.97 0.60 9.56
CA VAL A 39 1.86 -0.31 8.81
C VAL A 39 3.29 0.23 8.70
N ASN A 40 3.47 1.55 8.58
CA ASN A 40 4.81 2.16 8.64
C ASN A 40 5.40 2.18 10.07
N LYS A 41 4.56 2.20 11.12
CA LYS A 41 5.00 2.27 12.53
C LYS A 41 5.43 0.91 13.11
N GLN A 42 4.90 -0.21 12.60
CA GLN A 42 5.32 -1.56 13.01
C GLN A 42 6.76 -1.92 12.57
N LYS A 43 7.38 -1.15 11.66
CA LYS A 43 8.74 -1.39 11.17
C LYS A 43 9.88 -0.93 12.10
N LEU A 44 9.61 -0.70 13.39
CA LEU A 44 10.64 -0.41 14.41
C LEU A 44 10.67 -1.39 15.60
N SER A 45 9.85 -2.45 15.63
CA SER A 45 9.80 -3.39 16.76
C SER A 45 9.76 -4.86 16.33
N SER A 46 10.79 -5.30 15.62
CA SER A 46 11.11 -6.72 15.36
C SER A 46 12.62 -6.93 15.20
N THR A 47 13.38 -6.74 16.27
CA THR A 47 14.69 -7.39 16.43
C THR A 47 14.47 -8.89 16.55
N ASN A 48 14.80 -9.64 15.50
CA ASN A 48 14.75 -11.10 15.54
C ASN A 48 16.15 -11.65 15.85
N ASP A 49 16.35 -12.09 17.08
CA ASP A 49 17.58 -12.74 17.53
C ASP A 49 17.80 -14.07 16.81
N ASN A 50 18.94 -14.19 16.13
CA ASN A 50 19.47 -15.48 15.68
C ASN A 50 20.99 -15.50 15.87
N ASN A 51 21.36 -15.51 17.15
CA ASN A 51 22.75 -15.58 17.59
C ASN A 51 23.21 -17.05 17.56
N GLN A 52 23.74 -17.51 16.42
CA GLN A 52 24.46 -18.79 16.41
C GLN A 52 25.84 -18.61 17.03
N HIS A 53 26.04 -19.26 18.18
CA HIS A 53 27.32 -19.42 18.85
C HIS A 53 28.37 -20.02 17.89
N GLU A 54 29.44 -19.29 17.61
CA GLU A 54 30.78 -19.89 17.49
C GLU A 54 31.68 -19.25 18.56
N SER A 55 31.72 -19.91 19.72
CA SER A 55 32.65 -19.57 20.80
C SER A 55 34.08 -19.80 20.32
N ASN A 56 34.92 -18.76 20.27
CA ASN A 56 36.35 -18.96 20.05
C ASN A 56 37.22 -18.13 21.00
N SER A 57 37.58 -18.80 22.10
CA SER A 57 38.72 -18.56 23.00
C SER A 57 39.20 -17.11 23.24
N HIS A 58 38.77 -16.54 24.37
CA HIS A 58 39.65 -15.62 25.11
C HIS A 58 40.89 -16.37 25.59
N ILE A 59 42.00 -16.28 24.84
CA ILE A 59 43.32 -16.64 25.36
C ILE A 59 43.71 -15.56 26.38
N LYS A 60 43.61 -15.91 27.68
CA LYS A 60 44.12 -15.09 28.78
C LYS A 60 45.60 -14.84 28.57
N ALA A 61 46.03 -13.60 28.81
CA ALA A 61 47.44 -13.23 28.77
C ALA A 61 48.18 -13.88 29.96
N ASN A 62 48.98 -14.91 29.68
CA ASN A 62 50.10 -15.27 30.57
C ASN A 62 51.36 -14.58 30.05
N ARG A 63 51.93 -13.71 30.88
CA ARG A 63 53.28 -13.18 30.68
C ARG A 63 54.29 -14.25 31.07
N THR A 64 54.98 -14.82 30.08
CA THR A 64 56.31 -15.40 30.27
C THR A 64 57.22 -14.78 29.24
N ASP A 65 58.20 -14.04 29.73
CA ASP A 65 59.22 -13.35 28.95
C ASP A 65 60.16 -14.38 28.31
N ASN A 66 60.40 -14.24 27.01
CA ASN A 66 61.60 -14.71 26.31
C ASN A 66 61.54 -14.17 24.87
N GLN A 67 62.59 -13.43 24.51
CA GLN A 67 62.74 -12.77 23.21
C GLN A 67 63.19 -13.71 22.10
N ASP A 68 63.13 -13.16 20.89
CA ASP A 68 63.69 -13.64 19.62
C ASP A 68 62.96 -14.75 18.84
N ASN A 69 62.67 -14.40 17.58
CA ASN A 69 62.13 -15.23 16.50
C ASN A 69 60.69 -15.78 16.65
N LEU A 70 59.69 -14.93 16.34
CA LEU A 70 59.00 -14.95 15.02
C LEU A 70 57.67 -14.12 15.01
N PRO A 71 57.71 -12.78 14.90
CA PRO A 71 56.49 -11.95 14.93
C PRO A 71 55.58 -12.11 13.69
N HIS A 72 56.14 -12.57 12.56
CA HIS A 72 55.47 -12.51 11.26
C HIS A 72 54.36 -13.57 11.06
N THR A 73 54.49 -14.77 11.61
CA THR A 73 53.54 -15.87 11.33
C THR A 73 52.21 -15.71 12.04
N THR A 74 52.21 -15.22 13.29
CA THR A 74 50.99 -14.93 14.05
C THR A 74 50.20 -13.77 13.42
N GLN A 75 50.91 -12.74 12.94
CA GLN A 75 50.33 -11.62 12.19
C GLN A 75 49.70 -12.10 10.86
N ALA A 76 50.39 -12.98 10.13
CA ALA A 76 49.88 -13.57 8.89
C ALA A 76 48.63 -14.44 9.13
N LYS A 77 48.63 -15.28 10.17
CA LYS A 77 47.47 -16.10 10.56
C LYS A 77 46.25 -15.24 10.90
N ARG A 78 46.41 -14.16 11.67
CA ARG A 78 45.34 -13.20 11.98
C ARG A 78 44.80 -12.48 10.74
N ARG A 79 45.67 -12.10 9.80
CA ARG A 79 45.26 -11.52 8.51
C ARG A 79 44.49 -12.53 7.65
N ALA A 80 44.91 -13.80 7.63
CA ALA A 80 44.23 -14.86 6.89
C ALA A 80 42.81 -15.13 7.42
N THR A 81 42.62 -15.23 8.74
CA THR A 81 41.29 -15.43 9.33
C THR A 81 40.37 -14.23 9.06
N HIS A 82 40.85 -13.01 9.25
CA HIS A 82 40.10 -11.79 8.91
C HIS A 82 39.68 -11.77 7.42
N ASN A 83 40.59 -12.08 6.51
CA ASN A 83 40.32 -12.12 5.07
C ASN A 83 39.30 -13.21 4.70
N ALA A 84 39.29 -14.34 5.41
CA ALA A 84 38.29 -15.40 5.22
C ALA A 84 36.90 -14.97 5.71
N VAL A 85 36.82 -14.31 6.88
CA VAL A 85 35.56 -13.75 7.42
C VAL A 85 35.00 -12.68 6.48
N GLU A 86 35.82 -11.75 6.02
CA GLU A 86 35.37 -10.69 5.10
C GLU A 86 34.95 -11.25 3.74
N ARG A 87 35.62 -12.30 3.23
CA ARG A 87 35.16 -13.01 2.03
C ARG A 87 33.75 -13.58 2.23
N ARG A 88 33.51 -14.34 3.31
CA ARG A 88 32.17 -14.86 3.66
C ARG A 88 31.12 -13.75 3.81
N ARG A 89 31.49 -12.59 4.38
CA ARG A 89 30.59 -11.42 4.49
C ARG A 89 30.19 -10.90 3.11
N ARG A 90 31.15 -10.73 2.19
CA ARG A 90 30.88 -10.30 0.81
C ARG A 90 30.06 -11.32 0.02
N ASP A 91 30.30 -12.61 0.23
CA ASP A 91 29.56 -13.67 -0.45
C ASP A 91 28.08 -13.67 -0.03
N ARG A 92 27.77 -13.50 1.26
CA ARG A 92 26.38 -13.31 1.74
C ARG A 92 25.70 -12.08 1.14
N ILE A 93 26.40 -10.94 1.06
CA ILE A 93 25.88 -9.73 0.40
C ILE A 93 25.57 -10.00 -1.08
N ASN A 94 26.46 -10.70 -1.78
CA ASN A 94 26.25 -11.07 -3.19
C ASN A 94 25.04 -12.00 -3.36
N GLN A 95 24.85 -12.97 -2.45
CA GLN A 95 23.69 -13.87 -2.45
C GLN A 95 22.37 -13.10 -2.28
N HIS A 96 22.29 -12.18 -1.31
CA HIS A 96 21.09 -11.35 -1.12
C HIS A 96 20.79 -10.48 -2.35
N ILE A 97 21.81 -9.88 -3.00
CA ILE A 97 21.62 -9.09 -4.22
C ILE A 97 21.15 -9.98 -5.40
N GLN A 98 21.65 -11.21 -5.52
CA GLN A 98 21.18 -12.19 -6.53
C GLN A 98 19.79 -12.76 -6.24
N GLN A 99 19.36 -12.82 -4.98
CA GLN A 99 17.97 -13.15 -4.64
C GLN A 99 17.06 -11.99 -5.00
N LEU A 100 17.45 -10.77 -4.65
CA LEU A 100 16.72 -9.54 -4.96
C LEU A 100 16.53 -9.36 -6.48
N SER A 101 17.58 -9.57 -7.29
CA SER A 101 17.48 -9.44 -8.75
C SER A 101 16.51 -10.42 -9.42
N LYS A 102 16.08 -11.49 -8.73
CA LYS A 102 15.06 -12.42 -9.24
C LYS A 102 13.63 -11.97 -8.94
N LEU A 103 13.44 -11.10 -7.94
CA LEU A 103 12.14 -10.57 -7.53
C LEU A 103 11.77 -9.29 -8.28
N ILE A 104 12.76 -8.56 -8.80
CA ILE A 104 12.56 -7.30 -9.53
C ILE A 104 12.39 -7.57 -11.03
N PRO A 105 11.38 -6.99 -11.70
CA PRO A 105 11.26 -7.02 -13.15
C PRO A 105 12.53 -6.55 -13.87
N ASP A 106 12.81 -7.13 -15.04
CA ASP A 106 14.01 -6.90 -15.88
C ASP A 106 15.39 -7.22 -15.24
N CYS A 107 15.45 -7.64 -13.98
CA CYS A 107 16.72 -7.99 -13.31
C CYS A 107 17.05 -9.50 -13.36
N SER A 108 16.09 -10.35 -13.69
CA SER A 108 16.23 -11.83 -13.62
C SER A 108 17.21 -12.41 -14.63
N ASN A 109 17.36 -11.80 -15.81
CA ASN A 109 18.14 -12.34 -16.94
C ASN A 109 19.63 -11.97 -16.92
N TYR A 110 20.07 -11.06 -16.03
CA TYR A 110 21.40 -10.42 -16.11
C TYR A 110 22.39 -10.86 -15.02
N VAL A 111 22.16 -12.04 -14.43
CA VAL A 111 22.81 -12.59 -13.21
C VAL A 111 24.35 -12.59 -13.24
N LYS A 112 25.00 -12.54 -14.41
CA LYS A 112 26.47 -12.54 -14.53
C LYS A 112 27.12 -11.15 -14.60
N ASN A 113 26.42 -10.14 -15.16
CA ASN A 113 27.04 -8.85 -15.53
C ASN A 113 26.28 -7.60 -15.03
N GLN A 114 25.09 -7.72 -14.43
CA GLN A 114 24.39 -6.53 -13.92
C GLN A 114 25.19 -5.90 -12.76
N SER A 115 25.41 -4.59 -12.82
CA SER A 115 26.03 -3.88 -11.71
C SER A 115 25.13 -3.97 -10.49
N LYS A 116 25.72 -4.20 -9.31
CA LYS A 116 24.98 -4.28 -8.04
C LYS A 116 24.16 -3.00 -7.80
N THR A 117 24.69 -1.87 -8.27
CA THR A 117 24.03 -0.56 -8.30
C THR A 117 22.69 -0.61 -9.04
N VAL A 118 22.65 -1.10 -10.30
CA VAL A 118 21.41 -1.14 -11.10
C VAL A 118 20.34 -2.03 -10.47
N VAL A 119 20.72 -3.16 -9.84
CA VAL A 119 19.76 -4.00 -9.11
C VAL A 119 19.14 -3.23 -7.94
N LEU A 120 19.93 -2.46 -7.19
CA LEU A 120 19.45 -1.66 -6.06
C LEU A 120 18.58 -0.48 -6.53
N GLU A 121 18.96 0.20 -7.61
CA GLU A 121 18.19 1.28 -8.22
C GLU A 121 16.83 0.79 -8.74
N LYS A 122 16.81 -0.29 -9.54
CA LYS A 122 15.54 -0.91 -10.00
C LYS A 122 14.71 -1.44 -8.83
N THR A 123 15.32 -1.94 -7.76
CA THR A 123 14.58 -2.33 -6.54
C THR A 123 13.84 -1.14 -5.93
N ILE A 124 14.51 0.00 -5.78
CA ILE A 124 13.91 1.21 -5.21
C ILE A 124 12.77 1.69 -6.11
N ALA A 125 13.00 1.79 -7.42
CA ALA A 125 11.97 2.18 -8.39
C ALA A 125 10.73 1.27 -8.33
N TYR A 126 10.93 -0.06 -8.35
CA TYR A 126 9.84 -1.03 -8.29
C TYR A 126 9.07 -0.99 -6.95
N LEU A 127 9.75 -0.73 -5.82
CA LEU A 127 9.07 -0.55 -4.53
C LEU A 127 8.22 0.73 -4.48
N HIS A 128 8.64 1.81 -5.15
CA HIS A 128 7.81 3.01 -5.30
C HIS A 128 6.62 2.77 -6.23
N GLU A 129 6.84 2.10 -7.36
CA GLU A 129 5.78 1.72 -8.30
C GLU A 129 4.73 0.84 -7.62
N LEU A 130 5.15 -0.24 -6.95
CA LEU A 130 4.26 -1.18 -6.26
C LEU A 130 3.44 -0.50 -5.15
N ARG A 131 3.98 0.51 -4.46
CA ARG A 131 3.22 1.34 -3.50
C ARG A 131 2.15 2.17 -4.20
N THR A 132 2.48 2.83 -5.30
CA THR A 132 1.54 3.63 -6.09
C THR A 132 0.43 2.77 -6.69
N GLN A 133 0.78 1.60 -7.25
CA GLN A 133 -0.19 0.63 -7.78
C GLN A 133 -1.14 0.13 -6.68
N ASN A 134 -0.62 -0.26 -5.50
CA ASN A 134 -1.47 -0.69 -4.38
C ASN A 134 -2.43 0.42 -3.90
N LEU A 135 -1.96 1.68 -3.82
CA LEU A 135 -2.83 2.79 -3.45
C LEU A 135 -3.93 3.03 -4.50
N ALA A 136 -3.60 2.93 -5.79
CA ALA A 136 -4.57 3.03 -6.88
C ALA A 136 -5.60 1.90 -6.84
N LEU A 137 -5.18 0.66 -6.58
CA LEU A 137 -6.07 -0.51 -6.43
C LEU A 137 -7.02 -0.37 -5.23
N VAL A 138 -6.53 0.13 -4.10
CA VAL A 138 -7.37 0.44 -2.92
C VAL A 138 -8.43 1.49 -3.28
N LYS A 139 -8.03 2.58 -3.94
CA LYS A 139 -8.98 3.60 -4.42
C LYS A 139 -10.02 3.00 -5.35
N GLN A 140 -9.60 2.23 -6.36
CA GLN A 140 -10.50 1.58 -7.32
C GLN A 140 -11.48 0.61 -6.64
N THR A 141 -11.05 -0.08 -5.58
CA THR A 141 -11.91 -0.98 -4.79
C THR A 141 -13.00 -0.20 -4.04
N VAL A 142 -12.65 0.96 -3.46
CA VAL A 142 -13.62 1.86 -2.81
C VAL A 142 -14.58 2.47 -3.84
N ASP A 143 -14.07 3.00 -4.95
CA ASP A 143 -14.88 3.56 -6.03
C ASP A 143 -15.89 2.52 -6.56
N ALA A 144 -15.45 1.27 -6.78
CA ALA A 144 -16.31 0.17 -7.20
C ALA A 144 -17.39 -0.17 -6.17
N GLY A 145 -17.06 -0.15 -4.87
CA GLY A 145 -18.04 -0.36 -3.79
C GLY A 145 -19.14 0.71 -3.76
N ILE A 146 -18.77 1.98 -4.00
CA ILE A 146 -19.73 3.09 -4.12
C ILE A 146 -20.66 2.88 -5.32
N ILE A 147 -20.11 2.56 -6.49
CA ILE A 147 -20.88 2.33 -7.73
C ILE A 147 -21.85 1.14 -7.58
N LEU A 148 -21.43 0.05 -6.92
CA LEU A 148 -22.30 -1.09 -6.65
C LEU A 148 -23.48 -0.70 -5.75
N HIS A 149 -23.22 0.04 -4.67
CA HIS A 149 -24.27 0.52 -3.77
C HIS A 149 -25.27 1.46 -4.47
N GLU A 150 -24.78 2.38 -5.29
CA GLU A 150 -25.64 3.24 -6.12
C GLU A 150 -26.48 2.43 -7.11
N ASN A 151 -25.91 1.39 -7.73
CA ASN A 151 -26.64 0.50 -8.64
C ASN A 151 -27.78 -0.24 -7.94
N ASP A 152 -27.58 -0.71 -6.70
CA ASP A 152 -28.62 -1.36 -5.92
C ASP A 152 -29.74 -0.38 -5.52
N LEU A 153 -29.41 0.84 -5.10
CA LEU A 153 -30.41 1.88 -4.84
C LEU A 153 -31.24 2.25 -6.08
N LEU A 154 -30.61 2.31 -7.26
CA LEU A 154 -31.30 2.54 -8.52
C LEU A 154 -32.21 1.37 -8.91
N ARG A 155 -31.78 0.13 -8.70
CA ARG A 155 -32.61 -1.08 -8.91
C ARG A 155 -33.82 -1.11 -7.98
N ASP A 156 -33.65 -0.71 -6.73
CA ASP A 156 -34.76 -0.60 -5.77
C ASP A 156 -35.75 0.48 -6.18
N ARG A 157 -35.26 1.65 -6.63
CA ARG A 157 -36.14 2.71 -7.14
C ARG A 157 -36.90 2.29 -8.39
N ILE A 158 -36.27 1.57 -9.32
CA ILE A 158 -36.93 0.99 -10.50
C ILE A 158 -38.04 0.03 -10.07
N ARG A 159 -37.77 -0.91 -9.16
CA ARG A 159 -38.78 -1.86 -8.64
C ARG A 159 -40.01 -1.16 -8.05
N VAL A 160 -39.81 -0.10 -7.26
CA VAL A 160 -40.91 0.70 -6.70
C VAL A 160 -41.73 1.38 -7.81
N VAL A 161 -41.06 2.03 -8.77
CA VAL A 161 -41.74 2.72 -9.88
C VAL A 161 -42.48 1.75 -10.80
N GLU A 162 -41.94 0.55 -11.03
CA GLU A 162 -42.63 -0.51 -11.78
C GLU A 162 -43.88 -1.01 -11.06
N GLN A 163 -43.82 -1.16 -9.73
CA GLN A 163 -44.96 -1.53 -8.90
C GLN A 163 -46.06 -0.44 -8.91
N GLU A 164 -45.69 0.83 -8.71
CA GLU A 164 -46.60 1.99 -8.79
C GLU A 164 -47.29 2.04 -10.16
N ASN A 165 -46.53 1.90 -11.25
CA ASN A 165 -47.06 1.85 -12.61
C ASN A 165 -47.98 0.64 -12.85
N GLY A 166 -47.67 -0.52 -12.25
CA GLY A 166 -48.52 -1.71 -12.30
C GLY A 166 -49.90 -1.45 -11.67
N VAL A 167 -49.92 -0.86 -10.47
CA VAL A 167 -51.16 -0.49 -9.77
C VAL A 167 -51.97 0.52 -10.58
N LEU A 168 -51.34 1.58 -11.08
CA LEU A 168 -52.01 2.62 -11.89
C LEU A 168 -52.62 2.04 -13.18
N LYS A 169 -51.89 1.16 -13.88
CA LYS A 169 -52.42 0.44 -15.06
C LYS A 169 -53.62 -0.42 -14.70
N SER A 170 -53.56 -1.20 -13.61
CA SER A 170 -54.68 -2.03 -13.16
C SER A 170 -55.93 -1.21 -12.80
N LEU A 171 -55.76 -0.06 -12.15
CA LEU A 171 -56.85 0.88 -11.84
C LEU A 171 -57.48 1.43 -13.13
N LEU A 172 -56.66 1.88 -14.08
CA LEU A 172 -57.13 2.40 -15.36
C LEU A 172 -57.91 1.35 -16.16
N THR A 173 -57.39 0.12 -16.27
CA THR A 173 -58.09 -1.00 -16.93
C THR A 173 -59.43 -1.29 -16.25
N LYS A 174 -59.47 -1.32 -14.91
CA LYS A 174 -60.72 -1.52 -14.16
C LYS A 174 -61.75 -0.42 -14.45
N GLN A 175 -61.32 0.83 -14.52
CA GLN A 175 -62.22 1.96 -14.81
C GLN A 175 -62.71 1.94 -16.26
N SER A 176 -61.87 1.59 -17.23
CA SER A 176 -62.29 1.40 -18.63
C SER A 176 -63.34 0.29 -18.77
N LEU A 177 -63.19 -0.83 -18.04
CA LEU A 177 -64.17 -1.92 -18.03
C LEU A 177 -65.51 -1.51 -17.41
N LEU A 178 -65.49 -0.72 -16.34
CA LEU A 178 -66.71 -0.20 -15.70
C LEU A 178 -67.47 0.74 -16.65
N ASN A 179 -66.78 1.71 -17.26
CA ASN A 179 -67.39 2.67 -18.19
C ASN A 179 -67.98 1.98 -19.44
N GLY A 180 -67.33 0.92 -19.94
CA GLY A 180 -67.83 0.13 -21.07
C GLY A 180 -69.13 -0.63 -20.76
N ASN A 181 -69.30 -1.07 -19.51
CA ASN A 181 -70.51 -1.80 -19.09
C ASN A 181 -71.70 -0.86 -18.92
N GLU A 182 -71.53 0.35 -18.35
CA GLU A 182 -72.63 1.32 -18.22
C GLU A 182 -73.10 1.83 -19.59
N SER A 183 -72.17 2.03 -20.54
CA SER A 183 -72.49 2.42 -21.92
C SER A 183 -73.25 1.38 -22.73
N SER A 184 -73.40 0.15 -22.21
CA SER A 184 -74.11 -0.96 -22.87
C SER A 184 -75.46 -1.28 -22.21
N LEU A 185 -75.88 -0.49 -21.22
CA LEU A 185 -77.13 -0.63 -20.46
C LEU A 185 -78.14 0.50 -20.72
N THR A 186 -77.81 1.43 -21.63
CA THR A 186 -78.64 2.56 -22.08
C THR A 186 -78.96 2.46 -23.56
#